data_AF-A0A6F9CJL0-F1
#
_entry.id   AF-A0A6F9CJL0-F1
#
_cell.length_a   1.000
_cell.length_b   1.000
_cell.length_c   1.000
_cell.angle_alpha   90.00
_cell.angle_beta   90.00
_cell.angle_gamma   90.00
#
_symmetry.space_group_name_H-M   'P 1'
#
loop_
_entity.id
_entity.type
_entity.pdbx_description
1 polymer ?
#
loop_
_entity_poly.entity_id
_entity_poly.type
_entity_poly.pdbx_seq_one_letter_code
_entity_poly.pdbx_strand_id
1 'polypeptide(L)'
;MTSLFLYRYHALLDRCYVFVFPLPFISTFFNLFVSCSIDQMTTMLENGDSQKARFYFPVFRFIKQQNQTVSTYYLHCITRLCDCTTCSTFK
;
A
#
# COMPACT_ATOMS: atom_id res chain seq x y z
N MET A 1 26.82 9.21 15.12
CA MET A 1 26.28 7.92 15.59
C MET A 1 25.22 7.46 14.59
N THR A 2 25.65 6.94 13.44
CA THR A 2 24.75 6.37 12.42
C THR A 2 24.35 4.97 12.88
N SER A 3 23.07 4.77 13.10
CA SER A 3 22.54 3.49 13.59
C SER A 3 22.79 2.37 12.58
N LEU A 4 23.62 1.38 12.96
CA LEU A 4 23.89 0.14 12.20
C LEU A 4 22.65 -0.73 11.95
N PHE A 5 21.47 -0.36 12.46
CA PHE A 5 20.23 -1.16 12.32
C PHE A 5 19.40 -0.85 11.08
N LEU A 6 19.55 0.32 10.46
CA LEU A 6 18.70 0.71 9.32
C LEU A 6 18.97 -0.15 8.06
N TYR A 7 20.20 -0.63 7.86
CA TYR A 7 20.56 -1.42 6.67
C TYR A 7 20.17 -2.91 6.74
N ARG A 8 19.49 -3.36 7.80
CA ARG A 8 19.10 -4.76 7.95
C ARG A 8 17.70 -5.07 7.46
N TYR A 9 16.86 -4.06 7.26
CA TYR A 9 15.47 -4.25 6.92
C TYR A 9 15.05 -3.46 5.69
N HIS A 10 14.29 -4.12 4.81
CA HIS A 10 13.55 -3.47 3.74
C HIS A 10 12.11 -3.19 4.17
N ALA A 11 11.52 -2.15 3.60
CA ALA A 11 10.11 -1.85 3.71
C ALA A 11 9.35 -2.65 2.64
N LEU A 12 8.45 -3.51 3.08
CA LEU A 12 7.57 -4.28 2.21
C LEU A 12 6.11 -3.98 2.56
N LEU A 13 5.34 -3.55 1.58
CA LEU A 13 3.90 -3.37 1.68
C LEU A 13 3.22 -4.69 1.31
N ASP A 14 2.55 -5.32 2.27
CA ASP A 14 1.81 -6.58 2.07
C ASP A 14 0.47 -6.32 1.35
N ARG A 15 -0.14 -5.16 1.63
CA ARG A 15 -1.42 -4.75 1.05
C ARG A 15 -1.58 -3.24 1.18
N CYS A 16 -2.04 -2.58 0.13
CA CYS A 16 -2.58 -1.22 0.21
C CYS A 16 -3.99 -1.17 -0.37
N TYR A 17 -4.85 -0.45 0.33
CA TYR A 17 -6.27 -0.36 0.01
C TYR A 17 -6.81 1.01 0.40
N VAL A 18 -7.92 1.39 -0.20
CA VAL A 18 -8.61 2.65 0.12
C VAL A 18 -10.00 2.41 0.69
N PHE A 19 -10.41 3.27 1.63
CA PHE A 19 -11.73 3.27 2.26
C PHE A 19 -12.40 4.63 2.12
N VAL A 20 -13.73 4.66 2.04
CA VAL A 20 -14.51 5.93 2.03
C VAL A 20 -14.74 6.51 3.44
N PHE A 21 -14.29 5.81 4.49
CA PHE A 21 -14.40 6.24 5.89
C PHE A 21 -13.04 6.19 6.58
N PRO A 22 -12.78 7.05 7.57
CA PRO A 22 -11.51 7.09 8.31
C PRO A 22 -11.29 5.86 9.18
N LEU A 23 -12.38 5.20 9.62
CA LEU A 23 -12.34 3.93 10.33
C LEU A 23 -12.67 2.78 9.36
N PRO A 24 -11.92 1.67 9.39
CA PRO A 24 -12.15 0.56 8.49
C PRO A 24 -13.48 -0.14 8.83
N PHE A 25 -14.53 0.16 8.06
CA PHE A 25 -15.80 -0.58 8.07
C PHE A 25 -15.84 -1.58 6.91
N ILE A 26 -16.21 -2.84 7.21
CA ILE A 26 -15.97 -4.04 6.40
C ILE A 26 -16.43 -3.95 4.92
N SER A 27 -17.40 -3.10 4.57
CA SER A 27 -18.13 -3.24 3.30
C SER A 27 -17.74 -2.30 2.16
N THR A 28 -16.90 -1.29 2.36
CA THR A 28 -16.57 -0.32 1.29
C THR A 28 -15.09 -0.01 1.20
N PHE A 29 -14.34 -0.94 0.61
CA PHE A 29 -12.93 -0.78 0.30
C PHE A 29 -12.61 -1.18 -1.13
N PHE A 30 -11.48 -0.68 -1.63
CA PHE A 30 -10.90 -1.09 -2.91
C PHE A 30 -9.43 -1.44 -2.69
N ASN A 31 -9.00 -2.61 -3.16
CA ASN A 31 -7.61 -3.03 -3.10
C ASN A 31 -6.85 -2.41 -4.26
N LEU A 32 -5.77 -1.69 -3.96
CA LEU A 32 -4.81 -1.24 -4.98
C LEU A 32 -3.87 -2.39 -5.32
N PHE A 33 -3.44 -3.12 -4.29
CA PHE A 33 -2.77 -4.40 -4.44
C PHE A 33 -2.83 -5.20 -3.13
N VAL A 34 -2.65 -6.51 -3.27
CA VAL A 34 -2.25 -7.49 -2.25
C VAL A 34 -0.96 -8.17 -2.73
N SER A 35 -0.20 -8.84 -1.87
CA SER A 35 1.05 -9.50 -2.28
C SER A 35 0.90 -10.40 -3.52
N CYS A 36 -0.24 -11.08 -3.69
CA CYS A 36 -0.46 -12.00 -4.82
C CYS A 36 -1.18 -11.40 -6.05
N SER A 37 -1.62 -10.14 -5.99
CA SER A 37 -2.45 -9.54 -7.05
C SER A 37 -2.39 -8.02 -6.99
N ILE A 38 -2.04 -7.41 -8.12
CA ILE A 38 -1.97 -5.96 -8.29
C ILE A 38 -3.12 -5.56 -9.21
N ASP A 39 -3.88 -4.53 -8.84
CA ASP A 39 -4.91 -3.97 -9.70
C ASP A 39 -4.31 -3.49 -11.02
N GLN A 40 -5.01 -3.64 -12.13
CA GLN A 40 -4.49 -3.32 -13.47
C GLN A 40 -4.03 -1.85 -13.60
N MET A 41 -4.62 -0.94 -12.83
CA MET A 41 -4.28 0.48 -12.85
C MET A 41 -3.23 0.85 -11.81
N THR A 42 -2.77 -0.09 -10.98
CA THR A 42 -1.72 0.12 -9.99
C THR A 42 -0.38 -0.35 -10.52
N THR A 43 0.65 0.48 -10.39
CA THR A 43 2.02 0.14 -10.78
C THR A 43 2.93 0.15 -9.57
N MET A 44 3.62 -0.97 -9.34
CA MET A 44 4.64 -1.10 -8.31
C MET A 44 5.99 -0.63 -8.85
N LEU A 45 6.62 0.35 -8.19
CA LEU A 45 7.95 0.86 -8.55
C LEU A 45 9.05 0.20 -7.74
N GLU A 46 8.78 -0.05 -6.45
CA GLU A 46 9.75 -0.60 -5.50
C GLU A 46 9.00 -1.20 -4.31
N ASN A 47 9.30 -2.44 -3.91
CA ASN A 47 8.69 -3.05 -2.73
C ASN A 47 9.59 -4.16 -2.19
N GLY A 48 10.06 -4.03 -0.94
CA GLY A 48 10.94 -5.02 -0.32
C GLY A 48 12.39 -5.04 -0.86
N ASP A 49 12.82 -3.98 -1.54
CA ASP A 49 14.17 -3.84 -2.12
C ASP A 49 15.06 -2.84 -1.39
N SER A 50 14.46 -1.94 -0.63
CA SER A 50 15.17 -0.96 0.18
C SER A 50 14.31 -0.56 1.38
N GLN A 51 14.72 0.46 2.12
CA GLN A 51 13.93 1.07 3.18
C GLN A 51 12.70 1.85 2.67
N LYS A 52 12.46 1.87 1.35
CA LYS A 52 11.35 2.54 0.71
C LYS A 52 10.49 1.52 -0.03
N ALA A 53 9.18 1.76 0.00
CA ALA A 53 8.23 1.12 -0.90
C ALA A 53 7.50 2.22 -1.66
N ARG A 54 7.40 2.07 -2.99
CA ARG A 54 6.86 3.08 -3.91
C ARG A 54 5.95 2.41 -4.91
N PHE A 55 4.75 2.94 -5.05
CA PHE A 55 3.77 2.55 -6.05
C PHE A 55 2.95 3.78 -6.44
N TYR A 56 2.24 3.70 -7.56
CA TYR A 56 1.30 4.73 -7.98
C TYR A 56 0.06 4.11 -8.62
N PHE A 57 -1.01 4.89 -8.65
CA PHE A 57 -2.28 4.55 -9.29
C PHE A 57 -2.96 5.85 -9.75
N PRO A 58 -3.73 5.84 -10.84
CA PRO A 58 -4.56 6.97 -11.24
C PRO A 58 -5.61 7.29 -10.17
N VAL A 59 -5.90 8.58 -9.99
CA VAL A 59 -6.95 9.00 -9.05
C VAL A 59 -8.32 8.54 -9.54
N PHE A 60 -9.14 8.01 -8.64
CA PHE A 60 -10.51 7.57 -8.93
C PHE A 60 -11.49 8.00 -7.84
N ARG A 61 -12.78 7.77 -8.07
CA ARG A 61 -13.89 8.07 -7.16
C ARG A 61 -14.74 6.83 -6.93
N PHE A 62 -15.15 6.59 -5.69
CA PHE A 62 -16.16 5.57 -5.38
C PHE A 62 -17.54 5.99 -5.88
N ILE A 63 -18.27 5.08 -6.52
CA ILE A 63 -19.64 5.34 -7.03
C ILE A 63 -20.58 5.79 -5.91
N LYS A 64 -20.42 5.27 -4.69
CA LYS A 64 -21.21 5.68 -3.51
C LYS A 64 -21.09 7.18 -3.19
N GLN A 65 -20.01 7.84 -3.63
CA GLN A 65 -19.76 9.26 -3.45
C GLN A 65 -20.06 10.11 -4.70
N GLN A 66 -20.71 9.55 -5.74
CA GLN A 66 -20.93 10.25 -7.02
C GLN A 66 -21.71 11.57 -6.91
N ASN A 67 -22.59 11.68 -5.91
CA ASN A 67 -23.41 12.87 -5.66
C ASN A 67 -22.73 13.86 -4.69
N GLN A 68 -21.50 13.59 -4.23
CA GLN A 68 -20.75 14.47 -3.35
C GLN A 68 -19.85 15.39 -4.19
N THR A 69 -19.83 16.68 -3.85
CA THR A 69 -18.96 17.68 -4.50
C THR A 69 -17.48 17.36 -4.27
N VAL A 70 -17.14 16.85 -3.08
CA VAL A 70 -15.80 16.37 -2.71
C VAL A 70 -15.88 14.89 -2.39
N SER A 71 -14.96 14.10 -2.96
CA SER A 71 -14.81 12.69 -2.60
C SER A 71 -13.55 12.50 -1.79
N THR A 72 -13.75 12.01 -0.57
CA THR A 72 -12.66 11.68 0.35
C THR A 72 -12.54 10.18 0.44
N TYR A 73 -11.34 9.67 0.23
CA TYR A 73 -10.98 8.32 0.61
C TYR A 73 -9.64 8.32 1.35
N TYR A 74 -9.46 7.32 2.19
CA TYR A 74 -8.32 7.15 3.08
C TYR A 74 -7.48 6.00 2.56
N LEU A 75 -6.19 6.23 2.35
CA LEU A 75 -5.23 5.20 1.96
C LEU A 75 -4.70 4.51 3.21
N HIS A 76 -4.80 3.20 3.24
CA HIS A 76 -4.29 2.36 4.32
C HIS A 76 -3.35 1.31 3.71
N CYS A 77 -2.22 1.09 4.37
CA CYS A 77 -1.24 0.12 3.96
C CYS A 77 -0.77 -0.72 5.16
N ILE A 78 -0.58 -2.01 4.93
CA ILE A 78 0.05 -2.91 5.89
C ILE A 78 1.53 -2.99 5.52
N THR A 79 2.38 -2.50 6.43
CA THR A 79 3.83 -2.47 6.23
C THR A 79 4.51 -3.54 7.07
N ARG A 80 5.36 -4.33 6.44
CA ARG A 80 6.26 -5.30 7.05
C ARG A 80 7.70 -4.80 6.92
N LEU A 81 8.45 -4.92 8.01
CA LEU A 81 9.91 -4.82 7.95
C LEU A 81 10.46 -6.24 7.82
N CYS A 82 11.10 -6.52 6.69
CA CYS A 82 11.66 -7.83 6.34
C CYS A 82 13.18 -7.74 6.33
N ASP A 83 13.88 -8.79 6.76
CA ASP A 83 15.35 -8.81 6.68
C ASP A 83 15.79 -8.76 5.21
N CYS A 84 16.82 -7.96 4.90
CA CYS A 84 17.32 -7.76 3.54
C CYS A 84 17.64 -9.07 2.80
N THR A 85 18.06 -10.12 3.51
CA THR A 85 18.45 -11.41 2.93
C THR A 85 17.25 -12.31 2.59
N THR A 86 16.11 -12.09 3.23
CA THR A 86 14.91 -12.94 3.09
C THR A 86 13.72 -12.20 2.51
N CYS A 87 13.80 -10.88 2.31
CA CYS A 87 12.62 -10.10 1.92
C CYS A 87 11.99 -10.53 0.59
N SER A 88 12.80 -11.04 -0.34
CA SER A 88 12.32 -11.54 -1.64
C SER A 88 11.35 -12.72 -1.53
N THR A 89 11.35 -13.46 -0.42
CA THR A 89 10.42 -14.60 -0.24
C THR A 89 8.99 -14.18 0.05
N PHE A 90 8.74 -12.89 0.29
CA PHE A 90 7.41 -12.33 0.58
C PHE A 90 6.80 -11.58 -0.62
N LYS A 91 7.53 -11.49 -1.75
CA LYS A 91 7.07 -10.80 -2.96
C LYS A 91 6.19 -11.67 -3.84
#